data_AF-A0A1G9ZBS7-F1
#
_entry.id   AF-A0A1G9ZBS7-F1
#
_cell.length_a   1.000
_cell.length_b   1.000
_cell.length_c   1.000
_cell.angle_alpha   90.00
_cell.angle_beta   90.00
_cell.angle_gamma   90.00
#
_symmetry.space_group_name_H-M   'P 1'
#
loop_
_entity.id
_entity.type
_entity.pdbx_description
1 polymer ?
#
loop_
_entity_poly.entity_id
_entity_poly.type
_entity_poly.pdbx_seq_one_letter_code
_entity_poly.pdbx_strand_id
1 'polypeptide(L)'
;MTVSQSNNKWRYIYISLYTIGGVFSLLTLCLLAWIAYCIAVEAEPLAAISFLPPMPTAAVFLLVLGIMLISIIAWQLGAKCQGQYEQHLK
;
A
#
# COMPACT_ATOMS: atom_id res chain seq x y z
N MET A 1 7.63 21.18 -26.25
CA MET A 1 7.58 21.21 -24.78
C MET A 1 8.61 20.22 -24.27
N THR A 2 9.61 20.77 -23.60
CA THR A 2 11.01 20.33 -23.61
C THR A 2 11.29 19.23 -22.59
N VAL A 3 12.29 18.39 -22.86
CA VAL A 3 12.73 17.21 -22.10
C VAL A 3 12.77 17.39 -20.55
N SER A 4 12.93 18.62 -20.06
CA SER A 4 12.84 18.94 -18.62
C SER A 4 11.44 18.72 -18.01
N GLN A 5 10.36 18.98 -18.75
CA GLN A 5 8.98 18.80 -18.27
C GLN A 5 8.60 17.32 -18.20
N SER A 6 9.08 16.49 -19.12
CA SER A 6 8.86 15.03 -19.07
C SER A 6 9.65 14.38 -17.93
N ASN A 7 10.89 14.81 -17.67
CA ASN A 7 11.69 14.29 -16.55
C ASN A 7 11.05 14.57 -15.19
N ASN A 8 10.52 15.78 -15.01
CA ASN A 8 9.83 16.12 -13.76
C ASN A 8 8.55 15.29 -13.58
N LYS A 9 7.77 15.05 -14.65
CA LYS A 9 6.56 14.21 -14.59
C LYS A 9 6.88 12.78 -14.14
N TRP A 10 7.88 12.14 -14.76
CA TRP A 10 8.28 10.79 -14.37
C TRP A 10 8.74 10.71 -12.92
N ARG A 11 9.50 11.72 -12.47
CA ARG A 11 9.94 11.86 -11.08
C ARG A 11 8.79 11.95 -10.10
N TYR A 12 7.80 12.80 -10.35
CA TYR A 12 6.64 12.89 -9.48
C TYR A 12 5.79 11.61 -9.48
N ILE A 13 5.66 10.94 -10.64
CA ILE A 13 4.88 9.71 -10.76
C ILE A 13 5.50 8.60 -9.92
N TYR A 14 6.77 8.23 -10.12
CA TYR A 14 7.34 7.10 -9.37
C TYR A 14 7.40 7.40 -7.86
N ILE A 15 7.72 8.64 -7.44
CA ILE A 15 7.71 9.04 -6.02
C ILE A 15 6.31 8.90 -5.42
N SER A 16 5.27 9.32 -6.14
CA SER A 16 3.88 9.21 -5.67
C SER A 16 3.48 7.74 -5.54
N LEU A 17 3.82 6.90 -6.51
CA LEU A 17 3.54 5.46 -6.45
C LEU A 17 4.26 4.77 -5.27
N TYR A 18 5.54 5.10 -5.03
CA TYR A 18 6.25 4.58 -3.86
C TYR A 18 5.67 5.08 -2.55
N THR A 19 5.24 6.35 -2.47
CA THR A 19 4.61 6.90 -1.27
C THR A 19 3.28 6.19 -0.98
N ILE A 20 2.44 6.00 -2.02
CA ILE A 20 1.17 5.29 -1.91
C ILE A 20 1.41 3.83 -1.49
N GLY A 21 2.29 3.11 -2.19
CA GLY A 21 2.64 1.73 -1.85
C GLY A 21 3.23 1.61 -0.44
N GLY A 22 4.06 2.57 -0.01
CA GLY A 22 4.62 2.65 1.33
C GLY A 22 3.54 2.83 2.40
N VAL A 23 2.62 3.77 2.21
CA VAL A 23 1.49 4.01 3.13
C VAL A 23 0.62 2.76 3.26
N PHE A 24 0.24 2.12 2.15
CA PHE A 24 -0.57 0.89 2.21
C PHE A 24 0.18 -0.29 2.85
N SER A 25 1.49 -0.38 2.66
CA SER A 25 2.32 -1.38 3.35
C SER A 25 2.37 -1.13 4.85
N LEU A 26 2.54 0.12 5.27
CA LEU A 26 2.54 0.51 6.67
C LEU A 26 1.19 0.22 7.34
N LEU A 27 0.07 0.57 6.68
CA LEU A 27 -1.27 0.24 7.14
C LEU A 27 -1.46 -1.27 7.31
N THR A 28 -0.96 -2.07 6.37
CA THR A 28 -1.02 -3.53 6.46
C THR A 28 -0.25 -4.04 7.68
N LEU A 29 0.96 -3.51 7.93
CA LEU A 29 1.76 -3.88 9.10
C LEU A 29 1.09 -3.47 10.42
N CYS A 30 0.52 -2.27 10.50
CA CYS A 30 -0.22 -1.82 11.68
C CYS A 30 -1.43 -2.73 11.97
N LEU A 31 -2.19 -3.11 10.94
CA LEU A 31 -3.30 -4.05 11.07
C LEU A 31 -2.83 -5.43 11.53
N LEU A 32 -1.74 -5.95 10.97
CA LEU A 32 -1.16 -7.23 11.37
C LEU A 32 -0.68 -7.21 12.83
N ALA A 33 0.01 -6.13 13.23
CA ALA A 33 0.48 -5.95 14.60
C ALA A 33 -0.67 -5.84 15.59
N TRP A 34 -1.75 -5.16 15.21
CA TRP A 34 -2.96 -5.06 16.02
C TRP A 34 -3.64 -6.42 16.20
N ILE A 35 -3.79 -7.21 15.12
CA ILE A 35 -4.31 -8.57 15.19
C ILE A 35 -3.42 -9.44 16.09
N ALA A 36 -2.10 -9.37 15.94
CA ALA A 36 -1.16 -10.12 16.77
C ALA A 36 -1.25 -9.74 18.26
N TYR A 37 -1.40 -8.44 18.57
CA TYR A 37 -1.64 -7.97 19.93
C TYR A 37 -2.94 -8.55 20.50
N CYS A 38 -4.05 -8.50 19.74
CA CYS A 38 -5.33 -9.06 20.18
C CYS A 38 -5.24 -10.56 20.47
N ILE A 39 -4.51 -11.32 19.64
CA ILE A 39 -4.23 -12.75 19.90
C ILE A 39 -3.44 -12.91 21.21
N ALA A 40 -2.42 -12.08 21.44
CA ALA A 40 -1.56 -12.17 22.62
C ALA A 40 -2.30 -11.84 23.93
N VAL A 41 -3.31 -10.97 23.89
CA VAL A 41 -4.13 -10.63 25.06
C VAL A 41 -5.40 -11.48 25.18
N GLU A 42 -5.51 -12.55 24.38
CA GLU A 42 -6.68 -13.45 24.30
C GLU A 42 -8.01 -12.71 24.06
N ALA A 43 -7.94 -11.50 23.47
CA ALA A 43 -9.11 -10.76 23.09
C ALA A 43 -9.73 -11.42 21.85
N GLU A 44 -11.06 -11.40 21.77
CA GLU A 44 -11.76 -11.90 20.59
C GLU A 44 -11.21 -11.18 19.34
N PRO A 45 -10.66 -11.89 18.35
CA PRO A 45 -9.98 -11.26 17.21
C PRO A 45 -10.93 -10.39 16.37
N LEU A 46 -12.25 -10.56 16.51
CA LEU A 46 -13.25 -9.68 15.94
C LEU A 46 -13.42 -8.34 16.71
N ALA A 47 -13.15 -8.30 18.02
CA ALA A 47 -13.18 -7.07 18.80
C ALA A 47 -12.08 -6.09 18.37
N ALA A 48 -10.97 -6.62 17.84
CA ALA A 48 -9.90 -5.87 17.20
C ALA A 48 -10.40 -5.00 16.03
N ILE A 49 -11.51 -5.39 15.40
CA ILE A 49 -12.06 -4.79 14.18
C ILE A 49 -13.37 -4.05 14.50
N SER A 50 -13.71 -3.87 15.78
CA SER A 50 -14.95 -3.23 16.24
C SER A 50 -15.13 -1.76 15.80
N PHE A 51 -14.06 -1.13 15.30
CA PHE A 51 -14.11 0.20 14.70
C PHE A 51 -14.71 0.21 13.28
N LEU A 52 -14.81 -0.95 12.62
CA LEU A 52 -15.53 -1.08 11.34
C LEU A 52 -17.02 -1.37 11.60
N PRO A 53 -17.93 -0.88 10.73
CA PRO A 53 -19.33 -1.30 10.72
C PRO A 53 -19.44 -2.83 10.76
N PRO A 54 -20.52 -3.39 11.33
CA PRO A 54 -20.73 -4.84 11.34
C PRO A 54 -20.71 -5.37 9.90
N MET A 55 -19.58 -5.98 9.54
CA MET A 55 -19.32 -6.59 8.23
C MET A 55 -18.95 -8.06 8.45
N PRO A 56 -19.32 -8.95 7.52
CA PRO A 56 -18.93 -10.35 7.61
C PRO A 56 -17.41 -10.47 7.63
N THR A 57 -16.86 -11.34 8.48
CA THR A 57 -15.41 -11.52 8.67
C THR A 57 -14.66 -11.75 7.36
N ALA A 58 -15.28 -12.48 6.42
CA ALA A 58 -14.74 -12.68 5.08
C ALA A 58 -14.50 -11.37 4.31
N ALA A 59 -15.37 -10.36 4.46
CA ALA A 59 -15.20 -9.07 3.82
C ALA A 59 -13.99 -8.30 4.36
N VAL A 60 -13.68 -8.41 5.65
CA VAL A 60 -12.47 -7.81 6.23
C VAL A 60 -11.21 -8.44 5.65
N PHE A 61 -11.16 -9.77 5.56
CA PHE A 61 -10.02 -10.46 4.94
C PHE A 61 -9.86 -10.10 3.45
N LEU A 62 -10.96 -9.98 2.71
CA LEU A 62 -10.92 -9.53 1.31
C LEU A 62 -10.44 -8.08 1.18
N LEU A 63 -10.80 -7.20 2.12
CA LEU A 63 -10.32 -5.82 2.15
C LEU A 63 -8.82 -5.74 2.43
N VAL A 64 -8.31 -6.51 3.40
CA VAL A 64 -6.87 -6.60 3.68
C VAL A 64 -6.11 -7.14 2.47
N LEU A 65 -6.62 -8.21 1.83
CA LEU A 65 -6.04 -8.73 0.59
C LEU A 65 -6.05 -7.69 -0.53
N GLY A 66 -7.15 -6.93 -0.67
CA GLY A 66 -7.25 -5.84 -1.64
C GLY A 66 -6.17 -4.77 -1.42
N ILE A 67 -5.97 -4.34 -0.17
CA ILE A 67 -4.93 -3.37 0.20
C ILE A 67 -3.54 -3.92 -0.11
N MET A 68 -3.28 -5.20 0.21
CA MET A 68 -2.00 -5.85 -0.11
C MET A 68 -1.73 -5.88 -1.62
N LEU A 69 -2.72 -6.24 -2.43
CA LEU A 69 -2.59 -6.29 -3.88
C LEU A 69 -2.34 -4.90 -4.47
N ILE A 70 -3.07 -3.88 -4.00
CA ILE A 70 -2.86 -2.49 -4.41
C ILE A 70 -1.45 -2.03 -4.08
N SER A 71 -0.95 -2.38 -2.88
CA SER A 71 0.43 -2.07 -2.50
C SER A 71 1.42 -2.71 -3.48
N ILE A 72 1.34 -4.02 -3.71
CA ILE A 72 2.24 -4.73 -4.63
C ILE A 72 2.21 -4.10 -6.02
N ILE A 73 1.02 -3.81 -6.56
CA ILE A 73 0.87 -3.18 -7.88
C ILE A 73 1.51 -1.80 -7.90
N ALA A 74 1.32 -0.99 -6.85
CA ALA A 74 1.94 0.33 -6.74
C ALA A 74 3.47 0.25 -6.70
N TRP A 75 4.05 -0.70 -5.98
CA TRP A 75 5.49 -0.94 -5.94
C TRP A 75 6.04 -1.40 -7.31
N GLN A 76 5.36 -2.31 -7.99
CA GLN A 76 5.77 -2.82 -9.31
C GLN A 76 5.69 -1.73 -10.39
N LEU A 77 4.61 -0.94 -10.39
CA LEU A 77 4.48 0.22 -11.28
C LEU A 77 5.52 1.30 -10.96
N GLY A 78 5.78 1.58 -9.67
CA GLY A 78 6.82 2.50 -9.23
C GLY A 78 8.19 2.12 -9.75
N ALA A 79 8.58 0.84 -9.62
CA ALA A 79 9.83 0.31 -10.15
C ALA A 79 9.94 0.45 -11.67
N LYS A 80 8.85 0.15 -12.40
CA LYS A 80 8.81 0.31 -13.86
C LYS A 80 8.97 1.78 -14.28
N CYS A 81 8.30 2.70 -13.59
CA CYS A 81 8.41 4.14 -13.85
C CYS A 81 9.80 4.69 -13.50
N GLN A 82 10.43 4.19 -12.44
CA GLN A 82 11.80 4.55 -12.10
C GLN A 82 12.79 4.09 -13.18
N GLY A 83 12.65 2.86 -13.68
CA GLY A 83 13.48 2.36 -14.79
C GLY A 83 13.34 3.19 -16.06
N GLN A 84 12.12 3.64 -16.39
CA GLN A 84 11.91 4.57 -17.52
C GLN A 84 12.53 5.94 -17.28
N TYR A 85 12.43 6.47 -16.06
CA TYR A 85 13.08 7.72 -15.69
C TYR A 85 14.61 7.64 -15.84
N GLU A 86 15.23 6.55 -15.40
CA GLU A 86 16.68 6.31 -15.55
C GLU A 86 17.10 6.18 -17.03
N GLN A 87 16.26 5.56 -17.88
CA GLN A 87 16.49 5.50 -19.33
C GLN A 87 16.38 6.87 -20.00
N HIS A 88 15.48 7.74 -19.52
CA HIS A 88 15.33 9.11 -20.05
C HIS A 88 16.42 10.08 -19.55
N LEU A 89 17.19 9.70 -18.54
CA LEU A 89 18.32 10.46 -18.01
C LEU A 89 19.67 10.13 -18.67
N LYS A 90 19.79 8.96 -19.32
CA LYS A 90 20.97 8.56 -20.09
C LYS A 90 20.93 9.13 -21.51
#